data_AF-A0A167W7G0-F1
#
_entry.id   AF-A0A167W7G0-F1
#
_cell.length_a   1.000
_cell.length_b   1.000
_cell.length_c   1.000
_cell.angle_alpha   90.00
_cell.angle_beta   90.00
_cell.angle_gamma   90.00
#
_symmetry.space_group_name_H-M   'P 1'
#
loop_
_entity.id
_entity.type
_entity.pdbx_description
1 polymer ?
#
loop_
_entity_poly.entity_id
_entity_poly.type
_entity_poly.pdbx_seq_one_letter_code
_entity_poly.pdbx_strand_id
1 'polypeptide(L)'
;MSSQADPESMDLPIIDLNIYLAAASSSSSSSPKVQQECQRAADALITYGALILHDSRVLESDNEAFLDLLEDYFAQPPALLRRDERPQLSYQIGVTLENTEKPKCAVDEPCLDVIRRLHPSQRPLDIAGHQPDPKCRFFWRMGLAAADEAALPYETQFPGLNAANVVPEAAGIRDRWEGTMDTWGNSMKNAVSKLSEMAAIGLGLPASYFSDAAKYGPHLLAPTASDLRTHAAKDTILAGFHTDLNFLTIHGRSRYPGLHIWARNTGARIPVKIPPGKNYLLVQAGKQLEHLTGGLVKAGYHEVVVNEATLAAVERRSAQRPDRPLVRISSTLFWHLNSDFDLVPVPQLAERARRLREEQRLLGRDEGQEVEYPPIKVGHQVQNELKHIALMV
;
A
#
# COMPACT_ATOMS: atom_id res chain seq x y z
N MET A 1 -34.20 -6.77 -5.40
CA MET A 1 -34.26 -5.81 -4.28
C MET A 1 -32.90 -5.13 -4.22
N SER A 2 -32.83 -3.87 -4.64
CA SER A 2 -31.59 -3.10 -4.66
C SER A 2 -31.17 -2.83 -3.22
N SER A 3 -30.08 -3.46 -2.78
CA SER A 3 -29.40 -3.05 -1.55
C SER A 3 -28.87 -1.64 -1.81
N GLN A 4 -29.43 -0.64 -1.14
CA GLN A 4 -28.81 0.67 -1.06
C GLN A 4 -27.41 0.44 -0.48
N ALA A 5 -26.38 0.71 -1.28
CA ALA A 5 -24.99 0.66 -0.81
C ALA A 5 -24.88 1.62 0.38
N ASP A 6 -24.34 1.13 1.49
CA ASP A 6 -24.10 1.95 2.67
C ASP A 6 -23.04 2.99 2.30
N PRO A 7 -23.35 4.31 2.33
CA PRO A 7 -22.40 5.36 1.99
C PRO A 7 -21.17 5.40 2.91
N GLU A 8 -21.15 4.63 4.01
CA GLU A 8 -19.96 4.40 4.85
C GLU A 8 -19.01 3.32 4.30
N SER A 9 -19.51 2.35 3.53
CA SER A 9 -18.69 1.36 2.85
C SER A 9 -18.23 1.95 1.52
N MET A 10 -16.92 2.04 1.28
CA MET A 10 -16.35 2.45 -0.02
C MET A 10 -16.61 1.41 -1.12
N ASP A 11 -17.79 0.79 -1.15
CA ASP A 11 -18.13 -0.42 -1.90
C ASP A 11 -17.12 -1.58 -1.67
N LEU A 12 -16.45 -1.57 -0.52
CA LEU A 12 -15.48 -2.58 -0.09
C LEU A 12 -15.94 -3.26 1.20
N PRO A 13 -15.67 -4.57 1.37
CA PRO A 13 -15.92 -5.27 2.62
C PRO A 13 -15.10 -4.66 3.78
N ILE A 14 -15.78 -4.41 4.90
CA ILE A 14 -15.14 -4.08 6.18
C ILE A 14 -14.85 -5.39 6.92
N ILE A 15 -13.58 -5.65 7.19
CA ILE A 15 -13.07 -6.81 7.92
C ILE A 15 -12.68 -6.36 9.33
N ASP A 16 -13.26 -6.96 10.35
CA ASP A 16 -13.02 -6.61 11.75
C ASP A 16 -11.94 -7.48 12.37
N LEU A 17 -10.73 -6.92 12.48
CA LEU A 17 -9.56 -7.61 13.02
C LEU A 17 -9.74 -7.98 14.49
N ASN A 18 -10.58 -7.24 15.23
CA ASN A 18 -10.82 -7.49 16.65
C ASN A 18 -11.44 -8.87 16.90
N ILE A 19 -12.22 -9.40 15.95
CA ILE A 19 -12.78 -10.74 16.01
C ILE A 19 -11.67 -11.79 16.09
N TYR A 20 -10.63 -11.63 15.26
CA TYR A 20 -9.49 -12.55 15.22
C TYR A 20 -8.61 -12.40 16.46
N LEU A 21 -8.33 -11.17 16.89
CA LEU A 21 -7.49 -10.89 18.07
C LEU A 21 -8.12 -11.43 19.37
N ALA A 22 -9.42 -11.26 19.56
CA ALA A 22 -10.12 -11.77 20.75
C ALA A 22 -10.02 -13.31 20.88
N ALA A 23 -10.03 -14.02 19.75
CA ALA A 23 -9.90 -15.47 19.72
C ALA A 23 -8.48 -15.95 20.03
N ALA A 24 -7.46 -15.22 19.58
CA ALA A 24 -6.06 -15.51 19.92
C ALA A 24 -5.80 -15.42 21.43
N SER A 25 -6.43 -14.46 22.11
CA SER A 25 -6.32 -14.29 23.56
C SER A 25 -7.09 -15.31 24.40
N SER A 26 -8.07 -16.01 23.82
CA SER A 26 -8.97 -16.94 24.53
C SER A 26 -8.78 -18.41 24.14
N SER A 27 -7.72 -18.73 23.37
CA SER A 27 -7.46 -20.07 22.82
C SER A 27 -8.64 -20.64 22.01
N SER A 28 -9.52 -19.79 21.48
CA SER A 28 -10.72 -20.16 20.73
C SER A 28 -10.55 -19.94 19.22
N SER A 29 -9.35 -20.16 18.69
CA SER A 29 -8.98 -19.89 17.28
C SER A 29 -9.81 -20.68 16.26
N SER A 30 -10.55 -21.70 16.68
CA SER A 30 -11.45 -22.52 15.87
C SER A 30 -12.92 -22.05 15.87
N SER A 31 -13.23 -20.91 16.48
CA SER A 31 -14.60 -20.37 16.49
C SER A 31 -15.13 -20.16 15.06
N PRO A 32 -16.38 -20.58 14.75
CA PRO A 32 -16.99 -20.35 13.44
C PRO A 32 -16.99 -18.88 13.01
N LYS A 33 -17.13 -17.96 13.97
CA LYS A 33 -17.10 -16.51 13.71
C LYS A 33 -15.75 -16.04 13.19
N VAL A 34 -14.66 -16.59 13.73
CA VAL A 34 -13.30 -16.27 13.30
C VAL A 34 -13.04 -16.82 11.91
N GLN A 35 -13.41 -18.08 11.67
CA GLN A 35 -13.27 -18.70 10.35
C GLN A 35 -14.04 -17.93 9.27
N GLN A 36 -15.27 -17.50 9.59
CA GLN A 36 -16.07 -16.69 8.68
C GLN A 36 -15.39 -15.34 8.38
N GLU A 37 -14.83 -14.67 9.37
CA GLU A 37 -14.16 -13.38 9.16
C GLU A 37 -12.86 -13.54 8.35
N CYS A 38 -12.10 -14.60 8.60
CA CYS A 38 -10.94 -14.97 7.79
C CYS A 38 -11.32 -15.27 6.33
N GLN A 39 -12.42 -15.99 6.11
CA GLN A 39 -12.95 -16.25 4.76
C GLN A 39 -13.33 -14.95 4.06
N ARG A 40 -14.05 -14.04 4.76
CA ARG A 40 -14.40 -12.72 4.23
C ARG A 40 -13.16 -11.90 3.85
N ALA A 41 -12.08 -11.97 4.62
CA ALA A 41 -10.83 -11.29 4.31
C ALA A 41 -10.20 -11.83 3.00
N ALA A 42 -10.11 -13.16 2.86
CA ALA A 42 -9.60 -13.80 1.66
C ALA A 42 -10.48 -13.48 0.43
N ASP A 43 -11.80 -13.61 0.56
CA ASP A 43 -12.73 -13.35 -0.53
C ASP A 43 -12.71 -11.87 -0.97
N ALA A 44 -12.51 -10.94 -0.02
CA ALA A 44 -12.37 -9.52 -0.34
C ALA A 44 -11.10 -9.25 -1.16
N LEU A 45 -9.96 -9.85 -0.79
CA LEU A 45 -8.72 -9.73 -1.55
C LEU A 45 -8.84 -10.37 -2.95
N ILE A 46 -9.47 -11.55 -3.07
CA ILE A 46 -9.71 -12.21 -4.36
C ILE A 46 -10.61 -11.35 -5.26
N THR A 47 -11.72 -10.86 -4.70
CA THR A 47 -12.77 -10.18 -5.47
C THR A 47 -12.38 -8.76 -5.83
N TYR A 48 -11.91 -7.98 -4.86
CA TYR A 48 -11.71 -6.54 -5.03
C TYR A 48 -10.23 -6.18 -5.18
N GLY A 49 -9.30 -7.06 -4.81
CA GLY A 49 -7.88 -6.71 -4.62
C GLY A 49 -7.64 -5.76 -3.45
N ALA A 50 -8.68 -5.50 -2.64
CA ALA A 50 -8.67 -4.51 -1.58
C ALA A 50 -9.76 -4.81 -0.53
N LEU A 51 -9.61 -4.25 0.66
CA LEU A 51 -10.59 -4.29 1.74
C LEU A 51 -10.40 -3.11 2.69
N ILE A 52 -11.40 -2.87 3.54
CA ILE A 52 -11.26 -1.97 4.69
C ILE A 52 -11.02 -2.82 5.93
N LEU A 53 -9.95 -2.53 6.66
CA LEU A 53 -9.59 -3.20 7.90
C LEU A 53 -9.99 -2.31 9.08
N HIS A 54 -10.75 -2.87 10.01
CA HIS A 54 -11.00 -2.25 11.31
C HIS A 54 -10.10 -2.89 12.37
N ASP A 55 -9.31 -2.07 13.06
CA ASP A 55 -8.46 -2.48 14.18
C ASP A 55 -8.58 -1.46 15.32
N SER A 56 -9.12 -1.88 16.46
CA SER A 56 -9.37 -0.97 17.59
C SER A 56 -8.08 -0.44 18.24
N ARG A 57 -6.93 -1.06 17.97
CA ARG A 57 -5.62 -0.65 18.48
C ARG A 57 -5.01 0.51 17.68
N VAL A 58 -5.56 0.80 16.50
CA VAL A 58 -5.08 1.88 15.62
C VAL A 58 -5.72 3.19 16.08
N LEU A 59 -4.91 4.07 16.64
CA LEU A 59 -5.40 5.35 17.19
C LEU A 59 -5.32 6.45 16.13
N GLU A 60 -6.40 7.22 15.98
CA GLU A 60 -6.42 8.38 15.07
C GLU A 60 -5.39 9.44 15.49
N SER A 61 -5.14 9.61 16.78
CA SER A 61 -4.13 10.54 17.31
C SER A 61 -2.71 10.23 16.81
N ASP A 62 -2.38 8.95 16.65
CA ASP A 62 -1.04 8.53 16.21
C ASP A 62 -0.85 8.86 14.72
N ASN A 63 -1.89 8.65 13.91
CA ASN A 63 -1.89 9.09 12.52
C ASN A 63 -1.82 10.62 12.41
N GLU A 64 -2.57 11.37 13.22
CA GLU A 64 -2.53 12.84 13.18
C GLU A 64 -1.15 13.39 13.58
N ALA A 65 -0.51 12.82 14.61
CA ALA A 65 0.85 13.19 15.00
C ALA A 65 1.88 12.86 13.91
N PHE A 66 1.73 11.70 13.25
CA PHE A 66 2.52 11.34 12.08
C PHE A 66 2.33 12.32 10.93
N LEU A 67 1.09 12.64 10.55
CA LEU A 67 0.81 13.61 9.49
C LEU A 67 1.37 15.00 9.82
N ASP A 68 1.30 15.45 11.08
CA ASP A 68 1.88 16.72 11.50
C ASP A 68 3.40 16.74 11.34
N LEU A 69 4.08 15.68 11.78
CA LEU A 69 5.53 15.53 11.61
C LEU A 69 5.94 15.54 10.14
N LEU A 70 5.22 14.80 9.28
CA LEU A 70 5.59 14.70 7.87
C LEU A 70 5.26 15.98 7.10
N GLU A 71 4.17 16.67 7.44
CA GLU A 71 3.90 18.02 6.94
C GLU A 71 5.04 18.98 7.30
N ASP A 72 5.53 18.95 8.54
CA ASP A 72 6.67 19.79 8.99
C ASP A 72 7.94 19.44 8.22
N TYR A 73 8.21 18.14 8.06
CA TYR A 73 9.40 17.65 7.37
C TYR A 73 9.43 18.08 5.91
N PHE A 74 8.37 17.81 5.15
CA PHE A 74 8.33 18.14 3.72
C PHE A 74 8.12 19.63 3.44
N ALA A 75 7.77 20.45 4.45
CA ALA A 75 7.75 21.90 4.34
C ALA A 75 9.14 22.55 4.46
N GLN A 76 10.17 21.78 4.81
CA GLN A 76 11.54 22.29 4.91
C GLN A 76 12.11 22.71 3.55
N PRO A 77 13.14 23.58 3.54
CA PRO A 77 13.88 23.92 2.32
C PRO A 77 14.43 22.67 1.60
N PRO A 78 14.41 22.61 0.26
CA PRO A 78 14.88 21.46 -0.51
C PRO A 78 16.33 21.04 -0.20
N ALA A 79 17.18 21.99 0.21
CA ALA A 79 18.57 21.72 0.58
C ALA A 79 18.71 20.87 1.86
N LEU A 80 17.74 20.92 2.77
CA LEU A 80 17.71 20.06 3.95
C LEU A 80 17.21 18.66 3.59
N LEU A 81 16.12 18.57 2.83
CA LEU A 81 15.57 17.28 2.36
C LEU A 81 16.63 16.48 1.59
N ARG A 82 17.37 17.13 0.69
CA ARG A 82 18.42 16.50 -0.14
C ARG A 82 19.49 15.76 0.67
N ARG A 83 19.72 16.12 1.93
CA ARG A 83 20.70 15.42 2.81
C ARG A 83 20.26 14.01 3.17
N ASP A 84 18.96 13.76 3.12
CA ASP A 84 18.37 12.48 3.48
C ASP A 84 18.26 11.53 2.27
N GLU A 85 18.67 11.97 1.07
CA GLU A 85 18.65 11.12 -0.13
C GLU A 85 19.74 10.04 -0.07
N ARG A 86 19.43 8.85 -0.59
CA ARG A 86 20.38 7.74 -0.77
C ARG A 86 20.29 7.16 -2.18
N PRO A 87 20.65 7.92 -3.24
CA PRO A 87 20.57 7.47 -4.63
C PRO A 87 21.37 6.19 -4.89
N GLN A 88 22.51 6.02 -4.22
CA GLN A 88 23.35 4.82 -4.31
C GLN A 88 22.66 3.54 -3.79
N LEU A 89 21.56 3.69 -3.05
CA LEU A 89 20.71 2.59 -2.58
C LEU A 89 19.38 2.53 -3.34
N SER A 90 19.35 3.04 -4.58
CA SER A 90 18.13 3.07 -5.41
C SER A 90 16.93 3.73 -4.71
N TYR A 91 17.23 4.71 -3.85
CA TYR A 91 16.25 5.41 -3.02
C TYR A 91 15.35 4.48 -2.18
N GLN A 92 15.86 3.33 -1.73
CA GLN A 92 15.09 2.39 -0.90
C GLN A 92 15.10 2.74 0.60
N ILE A 93 15.71 3.86 0.96
CA ILE A 93 15.76 4.38 2.32
C ILE A 93 15.96 5.90 2.29
N GLY A 94 15.44 6.61 3.30
CA GLY A 94 15.50 8.07 3.32
C GLY A 94 14.55 8.69 2.31
N VAL A 95 14.87 9.89 1.80
CA VAL A 95 13.96 10.64 0.92
C VAL A 95 14.26 10.45 -0.56
N THR A 96 13.19 10.49 -1.36
CA THR A 96 13.17 10.68 -2.81
C THR A 96 12.43 11.97 -3.09
N LEU A 97 13.05 12.92 -3.79
CA LEU A 97 12.42 14.19 -4.12
C LEU A 97 11.53 14.13 -5.37
N GLU A 98 10.69 15.14 -5.54
CA GLU A 98 9.73 15.27 -6.66
C GLU A 98 10.40 15.06 -8.03
N ASN A 99 9.63 14.51 -8.97
CA ASN A 99 10.03 14.30 -10.36
C ASN A 99 11.19 13.30 -10.57
N THR A 100 11.51 12.47 -9.56
CA THR A 100 12.53 11.42 -9.67
C THR A 100 11.93 10.11 -10.21
N GLU A 101 10.77 9.69 -9.70
CA GLU A 101 10.08 8.47 -10.12
C GLU A 101 9.38 8.70 -11.47
N LYS A 102 9.59 7.79 -12.43
CA LYS A 102 8.83 7.79 -13.69
C LYS A 102 7.62 6.85 -13.59
N PRO A 103 6.45 7.27 -14.08
CA PRO A 103 5.25 6.45 -14.03
C PRO A 103 5.37 5.22 -14.94
N LYS A 104 5.42 4.01 -14.36
CA LYS A 104 5.53 2.74 -15.11
C LYS A 104 4.45 2.60 -16.19
N CYS A 105 3.19 2.83 -15.80
CA CYS A 105 2.05 2.61 -16.68
C CYS A 105 1.91 3.60 -17.82
N ALA A 106 2.72 4.67 -17.87
CA ALA A 106 2.74 5.58 -19.01
C ALA A 106 3.31 4.90 -20.28
N VAL A 107 4.13 3.86 -20.11
CA VAL A 107 4.81 3.16 -21.21
C VAL A 107 4.77 1.64 -21.13
N ASP A 108 4.30 1.06 -20.02
CA ASP A 108 4.21 -0.39 -19.81
C ASP A 108 2.95 -0.99 -20.46
N GLU A 109 3.14 -1.76 -21.53
CA GLU A 109 2.06 -2.31 -22.36
C GLU A 109 1.05 -3.18 -21.57
N PRO A 110 1.45 -4.05 -20.63
CA PRO A 110 0.52 -4.76 -19.76
C PRO A 110 -0.41 -3.83 -18.97
N CYS A 111 0.11 -2.67 -18.53
CA CYS A 111 -0.71 -1.69 -17.81
C CYS A 111 -1.63 -0.90 -18.76
N LEU A 112 -1.13 -0.52 -19.93
CA LEU A 112 -1.94 0.14 -20.97
C LEU A 112 -3.10 -0.74 -21.44
N ASP A 113 -2.86 -2.04 -21.59
CA ASP A 113 -3.87 -3.05 -21.94
C ASP A 113 -4.99 -3.12 -20.89
N VAL A 114 -4.66 -3.05 -19.59
CA VAL A 114 -5.68 -2.91 -18.53
C VAL A 114 -6.50 -1.64 -18.70
N ILE A 115 -5.86 -0.49 -18.92
CA ILE A 115 -6.57 0.79 -19.09
C ILE A 115 -7.51 0.75 -20.30
N ARG A 116 -7.09 0.14 -21.41
CA ARG A 116 -7.91 0.00 -22.63
C ARG A 116 -9.17 -0.82 -22.37
N ARG A 117 -9.07 -1.90 -21.56
CA ARG A 117 -10.20 -2.76 -21.16
C ARG A 117 -11.18 -2.10 -20.19
N LEU A 118 -10.74 -1.12 -19.40
CA LEU A 118 -11.65 -0.40 -18.52
C LEU A 118 -12.72 0.33 -19.33
N HIS A 119 -13.96 0.29 -18.82
CA HIS A 119 -15.04 1.12 -19.35
C HIS A 119 -14.56 2.58 -19.42
N PRO A 120 -14.85 3.36 -20.49
CA PRO A 120 -14.31 4.71 -20.66
C PRO A 120 -14.52 5.64 -19.45
N SER A 121 -15.65 5.53 -18.75
CA SER A 121 -15.93 6.32 -17.54
C SER A 121 -15.15 5.90 -16.29
N GLN A 122 -14.52 4.73 -16.33
CA GLN A 122 -13.74 4.15 -15.23
C GLN A 122 -12.24 4.25 -15.47
N ARG A 123 -11.79 4.79 -16.60
CA ARG A 123 -10.37 4.96 -16.88
C ARG A 123 -9.73 5.95 -15.90
N PRO A 124 -8.44 5.77 -15.55
CA PRO A 124 -7.70 6.79 -14.83
C PRO A 124 -7.65 8.10 -15.63
N LEU A 125 -7.18 9.18 -14.99
CA LEU A 125 -6.89 10.40 -15.74
C LEU A 125 -5.84 10.12 -16.83
N ASP A 126 -5.93 10.86 -17.94
CA ASP A 126 -5.14 10.58 -19.13
C ASP A 126 -3.64 10.64 -18.84
N ILE A 127 -2.98 9.50 -19.04
CA ILE A 127 -1.56 9.29 -18.78
C ILE A 127 -0.68 9.58 -20.02
N ALA A 128 -1.27 9.85 -21.19
CA ALA A 128 -0.52 10.02 -22.45
C ALA A 128 0.43 11.22 -22.46
N GLY A 129 0.23 12.19 -21.55
CA GLY A 129 1.14 13.31 -21.30
C GLY A 129 1.79 13.32 -19.92
N HIS A 130 1.72 12.20 -19.18
CA HIS A 130 2.09 12.17 -17.76
C HIS A 130 3.57 12.47 -17.56
N GLN A 131 3.83 13.54 -16.82
CA GLN A 131 5.17 13.94 -16.39
C GLN A 131 5.60 13.08 -15.19
N PRO A 132 6.89 13.11 -14.80
CA PRO A 132 7.31 12.52 -13.53
C PRO A 132 6.39 12.96 -12.38
N ASP A 133 6.09 12.04 -11.46
CA ASP A 133 5.11 12.31 -10.41
C ASP A 133 5.60 13.50 -9.53
N PRO A 134 4.77 14.55 -9.31
CA PRO A 134 5.08 15.67 -8.43
C PRO A 134 4.88 15.29 -6.96
N LYS A 135 5.63 14.27 -6.54
CA LYS A 135 5.57 13.71 -5.19
C LYS A 135 6.98 13.45 -4.67
N CYS A 136 7.20 13.78 -3.41
CA CYS A 136 8.31 13.25 -2.63
C CYS A 136 7.86 11.95 -1.95
N ARG A 137 8.82 11.10 -1.60
CA ARG A 137 8.59 9.92 -0.77
C ARG A 137 9.68 9.83 0.27
N PHE A 138 9.35 9.41 1.49
CA PHE A 138 10.36 9.01 2.47
C PHE A 138 10.15 7.54 2.83
N PHE A 139 11.22 6.76 2.86
CA PHE A 139 11.20 5.39 3.36
C PHE A 139 11.85 5.29 4.73
N TRP A 140 11.08 4.73 5.66
CA TRP A 140 11.49 4.37 7.00
C TRP A 140 11.23 2.87 7.18
N ARG A 141 12.31 2.11 7.38
CA ARG A 141 12.28 0.66 7.50
C ARG A 141 11.68 0.26 8.85
N MET A 142 10.78 -0.71 8.81
CA MET A 142 10.06 -1.26 9.94
C MET A 142 10.36 -2.76 10.09
N GLY A 143 10.34 -3.28 11.32
CA GLY A 143 10.47 -4.72 11.58
C GLY A 143 11.72 -5.08 12.39
N LEU A 144 11.91 -6.39 12.62
CA LEU A 144 12.99 -6.89 13.49
C LEU A 144 14.37 -6.50 12.98
N ALA A 145 14.61 -6.67 11.68
CA ALA A 145 15.88 -6.33 11.06
C ALA A 145 16.16 -4.80 11.07
N ALA A 146 15.13 -3.96 11.27
CA ALA A 146 15.29 -2.51 11.36
C ALA A 146 15.78 -2.07 12.75
N ALA A 147 15.32 -2.75 13.80
CA ALA A 147 15.75 -2.50 15.16
C ALA A 147 17.18 -3.00 15.43
N ASP A 148 17.58 -4.08 14.77
CA ASP A 148 18.92 -4.67 14.90
C ASP A 148 19.27 -5.44 13.61
N GLU A 149 20.26 -4.98 12.86
CA GLU A 149 20.74 -5.67 11.64
C GLU A 149 21.33 -7.05 11.98
N ALA A 150 21.85 -7.25 13.20
CA ALA A 150 22.33 -8.56 13.67
C ALA A 150 21.18 -9.53 14.03
N ALA A 151 19.92 -9.07 14.01
CA ALA A 151 18.77 -9.93 14.26
C ALA A 151 18.43 -10.86 13.09
N LEU A 152 19.05 -10.68 11.91
CA LEU A 152 18.97 -11.65 10.83
C LEU A 152 19.79 -12.89 11.20
N PRO A 153 19.19 -14.10 11.22
CA PRO A 153 19.93 -15.31 11.57
C PRO A 153 20.83 -15.82 10.42
N TYR A 154 21.01 -15.03 9.35
CA TYR A 154 21.76 -15.37 8.15
C TYR A 154 22.21 -14.09 7.41
N GLU A 155 23.16 -14.22 6.49
CA GLU A 155 23.57 -13.13 5.58
C GLU A 155 22.61 -13.02 4.40
N THR A 156 22.00 -11.85 4.22
CA THR A 156 21.04 -11.62 3.12
C THR A 156 21.76 -11.41 1.79
N GLN A 157 21.17 -11.91 0.69
CA GLN A 157 21.63 -11.63 -0.67
C GLN A 157 21.31 -10.18 -1.11
N PHE A 158 20.52 -9.44 -0.33
CA PHE A 158 19.96 -8.14 -0.70
C PHE A 158 20.26 -7.04 0.34
N PRO A 159 21.54 -6.76 0.67
CA PRO A 159 21.89 -5.79 1.71
C PRO A 159 21.40 -4.37 1.38
N GLY A 160 21.39 -3.97 0.10
CA GLY A 160 20.90 -2.66 -0.32
C GLY A 160 19.41 -2.42 -0.07
N LEU A 161 18.59 -3.49 -0.05
CA LEU A 161 17.15 -3.41 0.28
C LEU A 161 16.90 -3.40 1.79
N ASN A 162 17.94 -3.58 2.61
CA ASN A 162 17.87 -3.74 4.05
C ASN A 162 18.69 -2.68 4.81
N ALA A 163 19.05 -1.58 4.16
CA ALA A 163 19.90 -0.55 4.74
C ALA A 163 19.29 0.12 6.01
N ALA A 164 20.17 0.61 6.88
CA ALA A 164 19.80 1.36 8.07
C ALA A 164 19.01 2.64 7.76
N ASN A 165 18.11 2.99 8.68
CA ASN A 165 17.26 4.16 8.59
C ASN A 165 18.05 5.48 8.55
N VAL A 166 17.49 6.47 7.87
CA VAL A 166 17.99 7.84 7.85
C VAL A 166 17.13 8.70 8.77
N VAL A 167 17.75 9.46 9.67
CA VAL A 167 17.06 10.39 10.58
C VAL A 167 17.36 11.83 10.13
N PRO A 168 16.34 12.66 9.86
CA PRO A 168 16.53 14.06 9.50
C PRO A 168 17.29 14.85 10.57
N GLU A 169 18.16 15.78 10.14
CA GLU A 169 19.02 16.56 11.05
C GLU A 169 18.31 17.73 11.75
N ALA A 170 17.23 18.25 11.17
CA ALA A 170 16.63 19.51 11.62
C ALA A 170 16.10 19.45 13.06
N ALA A 171 16.52 20.40 13.88
CA ALA A 171 16.13 20.52 15.28
C ALA A 171 14.60 20.60 15.44
N GLY A 172 14.03 19.87 16.40
CA GLY A 172 12.58 19.77 16.61
C GLY A 172 11.83 18.76 15.72
N ILE A 173 12.36 18.44 14.53
CA ILE A 173 11.90 17.29 13.71
C ILE A 173 12.64 16.04 14.19
N ARG A 174 13.97 16.10 14.26
CA ARG A 174 14.84 15.01 14.70
C ARG A 174 14.38 14.39 16.01
N ASP A 175 14.08 15.22 17.00
CA ASP A 175 13.75 14.79 18.37
C ASP A 175 12.43 14.00 18.45
N ARG A 176 11.52 14.21 17.49
CA ARG A 176 10.22 13.52 17.42
C ARG A 176 10.19 12.39 16.39
N TRP A 177 11.19 12.33 15.51
CA TRP A 177 11.14 11.52 14.29
C TRP A 177 10.94 10.04 14.59
N GLU A 178 11.93 9.40 15.22
CA GLU A 178 11.93 7.95 15.44
C GLU A 178 10.70 7.50 16.23
N GLY A 179 10.40 8.17 17.35
CA GLY A 179 9.24 7.84 18.18
C GLY A 179 7.91 7.93 17.42
N THR A 180 7.72 8.95 16.59
CA THR A 180 6.48 9.13 15.82
C THR A 180 6.39 8.13 14.65
N MET A 181 7.48 7.97 13.90
CA MET A 181 7.57 7.04 12.78
C MET A 181 7.36 5.60 13.24
N ASP A 182 8.00 5.20 14.34
CA ASP A 182 7.89 3.84 14.88
C ASP A 182 6.52 3.56 15.49
N THR A 183 5.92 4.52 16.20
CA THR A 183 4.58 4.36 16.77
C THR A 183 3.57 4.07 15.67
N TRP A 184 3.51 4.93 14.67
CA TRP A 184 2.55 4.79 13.58
C TRP A 184 2.87 3.60 12.65
N GLY A 185 4.15 3.44 12.29
CA GLY A 185 4.60 2.33 11.45
C GLY A 185 4.35 0.97 12.08
N ASN A 186 4.59 0.80 13.38
CA ASN A 186 4.34 -0.47 14.06
C ASN A 186 2.84 -0.76 14.17
N SER A 187 2.00 0.27 14.36
CA SER A 187 0.54 0.12 14.35
C SER A 187 0.06 -0.49 13.02
N MET A 188 0.43 0.11 11.90
CA MET A 188 0.08 -0.39 10.56
C MET A 188 0.68 -1.77 10.26
N LYS A 189 1.97 -1.97 10.56
CA LYS A 189 2.67 -3.25 10.35
C LYS A 189 2.00 -4.39 11.12
N ASN A 190 1.63 -4.16 12.38
CA ASN A 190 1.00 -5.17 13.22
C ASN A 190 -0.42 -5.48 12.74
N ALA A 191 -1.19 -4.47 12.30
CA ALA A 191 -2.52 -4.66 11.74
C ALA A 191 -2.47 -5.53 10.46
N VAL A 192 -1.62 -5.17 9.50
CA VAL A 192 -1.51 -5.90 8.23
C VAL A 192 -0.88 -7.29 8.40
N SER A 193 0.04 -7.46 9.36
CA SER A 193 0.57 -8.78 9.71
C SER A 193 -0.54 -9.73 10.19
N LYS A 194 -1.46 -9.26 11.05
CA LYS A 194 -2.58 -10.09 11.51
C LYS A 194 -3.65 -10.31 10.46
N LEU A 195 -3.89 -9.34 9.59
CA LEU A 195 -4.69 -9.55 8.39
C LEU A 195 -4.09 -10.63 7.47
N SER A 196 -2.76 -10.69 7.34
CA SER A 196 -2.11 -11.74 6.54
C SER A 196 -2.39 -13.14 7.10
N GLU A 197 -2.45 -13.31 8.43
CA GLU A 197 -2.83 -14.57 9.05
C GLU A 197 -4.29 -14.94 8.78
N MET A 198 -5.20 -13.96 8.86
CA MET A 198 -6.61 -14.15 8.51
C MET A 198 -6.79 -14.55 7.05
N ALA A 199 -6.08 -13.88 6.13
CA ALA A 199 -6.11 -14.19 4.71
C ALA A 199 -5.56 -15.60 4.44
N ALA A 200 -4.48 -16.02 5.11
CA ALA A 200 -3.95 -17.38 5.00
C ALA A 200 -5.01 -18.42 5.40
N ILE A 201 -5.69 -18.22 6.55
CA ILE A 201 -6.77 -19.12 7.00
C ILE A 201 -7.91 -19.18 5.95
N GLY A 202 -8.39 -18.04 5.46
CA GLY A 202 -9.46 -17.99 4.45
C GLY A 202 -9.06 -18.55 3.07
N LEU A 203 -7.76 -18.68 2.81
CA LEU A 203 -7.21 -19.36 1.64
C LEU A 203 -6.93 -20.86 1.87
N GLY A 204 -7.24 -21.38 3.06
CA GLY A 204 -7.00 -22.78 3.41
C GLY A 204 -5.52 -23.10 3.66
N LEU A 205 -4.76 -22.12 4.14
CA LEU A 205 -3.35 -22.25 4.54
C LEU A 205 -3.21 -22.17 6.07
N PRO A 206 -2.09 -22.65 6.64
CA PRO A 206 -1.76 -22.39 8.03
C PRO A 206 -1.74 -20.88 8.31
N ALA A 207 -2.25 -20.46 9.47
CA ALA A 207 -2.34 -19.04 9.82
C ALA A 207 -1.00 -18.30 9.68
N SER A 208 0.10 -18.94 10.08
CA SER A 208 1.42 -18.30 10.04
C SER A 208 2.08 -18.28 8.67
N TYR A 209 1.48 -18.89 7.64
CA TYR A 209 2.14 -19.13 6.35
C TYR A 209 2.72 -17.85 5.72
N PHE A 210 1.93 -16.78 5.65
CA PHE A 210 2.42 -15.50 5.12
C PHE A 210 3.23 -14.70 6.14
N SER A 211 2.85 -14.71 7.42
CA SER A 211 3.56 -13.94 8.45
C SER A 211 4.98 -14.45 8.68
N ASP A 212 5.21 -15.76 8.59
CA ASP A 212 6.53 -16.37 8.72
C ASP A 212 7.41 -16.01 7.53
N ALA A 213 6.85 -16.04 6.30
CA ALA A 213 7.54 -15.60 5.09
C ALA A 213 7.93 -14.11 5.13
N ALA A 214 7.22 -13.31 5.92
CA ALA A 214 7.42 -11.86 6.03
C ALA A 214 8.18 -11.42 7.29
N LYS A 215 8.51 -12.33 8.21
CA LYS A 215 9.09 -12.03 9.53
C LYS A 215 10.32 -11.12 9.49
N TYR A 216 11.15 -11.30 8.46
CA TYR A 216 12.36 -10.51 8.20
C TYR A 216 12.25 -9.66 6.92
N GLY A 217 11.03 -9.39 6.47
CA GLY A 217 10.75 -8.52 5.33
C GLY A 217 11.23 -7.09 5.57
N PRO A 218 11.77 -6.41 4.54
CA PRO A 218 12.06 -5.00 4.61
C PRO A 218 10.75 -4.21 4.49
N HIS A 219 9.91 -4.24 5.52
CA HIS A 219 8.68 -3.46 5.53
C HIS A 219 9.02 -1.98 5.53
N LEU A 220 8.31 -1.17 4.75
CA LEU A 220 8.61 0.25 4.57
C LEU A 220 7.41 1.10 4.96
N LEU A 221 7.55 1.89 6.02
CA LEU A 221 6.69 3.06 6.22
C LEU A 221 7.11 4.10 5.18
N ALA A 222 6.17 4.46 4.31
CA ALA A 222 6.43 5.11 3.03
C ALA A 222 5.60 6.39 2.82
N PRO A 223 5.65 7.39 3.73
CA PRO A 223 4.91 8.62 3.52
C PRO A 223 5.26 9.26 2.19
N THR A 224 4.23 9.55 1.42
CA THR A 224 4.34 10.22 0.11
C THR A 224 3.73 11.60 0.24
N ALA A 225 4.44 12.61 -0.22
CA ALA A 225 4.11 14.02 0.00
C ALA A 225 3.99 14.78 -1.32
N SER A 226 3.00 15.65 -1.43
CA SER A 226 2.88 16.62 -2.54
C SER A 226 2.54 18.00 -1.97
N ASP A 227 3.28 19.03 -2.37
CA ASP A 227 3.00 20.42 -1.96
C ASP A 227 1.79 20.97 -2.73
N LEU A 228 0.66 21.13 -2.05
CA LEU A 228 -0.58 21.65 -2.62
C LEU A 228 -0.55 23.18 -2.80
N ARG A 229 0.51 23.89 -2.42
CA ARG A 229 0.69 25.29 -2.87
C ARG A 229 1.12 25.35 -4.33
N THR A 230 1.84 24.33 -4.78
CA THR A 230 2.41 24.25 -6.14
C THR A 230 1.55 23.35 -7.04
N HIS A 231 1.04 22.24 -6.50
CA HIS A 231 0.43 21.16 -7.28
C HIS A 231 -1.06 20.97 -7.01
N ALA A 232 -1.81 22.04 -6.67
CA ALA A 232 -3.25 21.96 -6.40
C ALA A 232 -4.15 22.30 -7.60
N ALA A 233 -3.63 22.31 -8.82
CA ALA A 233 -4.53 22.45 -9.98
C ALA A 233 -5.44 21.22 -10.08
N LYS A 234 -6.72 21.43 -10.41
CA LYS A 234 -7.67 20.34 -10.61
C LYS A 234 -7.16 19.39 -11.69
N ASP A 235 -7.36 18.09 -11.47
CA ASP A 235 -6.95 17.01 -12.37
C ASP A 235 -5.42 16.85 -12.48
N THR A 236 -4.63 17.50 -11.62
CA THR A 236 -3.20 17.18 -11.47
C THR A 236 -3.04 15.75 -10.93
N ILE A 237 -2.30 14.92 -11.65
CA ILE A 237 -1.91 13.57 -11.25
C ILE A 237 -0.70 13.70 -10.30
N LEU A 238 -0.92 13.44 -9.01
CA LEU A 238 0.12 13.45 -7.98
C LEU A 238 0.87 12.11 -7.91
N ALA A 239 0.17 11.01 -8.21
CA ALA A 239 0.77 9.70 -8.43
C ALA A 239 -0.02 8.98 -9.52
N GLY A 240 0.67 8.60 -10.60
CA GLY A 240 0.05 7.93 -11.75
C GLY A 240 -0.62 6.59 -11.41
N PHE A 241 -1.47 6.10 -12.31
CA PHE A 241 -2.11 4.78 -12.19
C PHE A 241 -1.06 3.67 -12.11
N HIS A 242 -1.06 2.87 -11.05
CA HIS A 242 -0.10 1.77 -10.87
C HIS A 242 -0.60 0.69 -9.89
N THR A 243 0.15 -0.40 -9.77
CA THR A 243 0.04 -1.40 -8.70
C THR A 243 1.27 -1.35 -7.81
N ASP A 244 1.11 -1.76 -6.56
CA ASP A 244 2.20 -1.92 -5.62
C ASP A 244 2.96 -3.23 -5.79
N LEU A 245 4.28 -3.19 -5.55
CA LEU A 245 5.18 -4.32 -5.78
C LEU A 245 5.32 -5.27 -4.59
N ASN A 246 4.96 -4.83 -3.37
CA ASN A 246 5.05 -5.57 -2.12
C ASN A 246 3.94 -6.62 -1.96
N PHE A 247 3.74 -7.17 -0.76
CA PHE A 247 2.74 -8.20 -0.50
C PHE A 247 1.37 -7.60 -0.18
N LEU A 248 1.30 -6.74 0.83
CA LEU A 248 0.10 -5.98 1.19
C LEU A 248 0.49 -4.52 1.45
N THR A 249 -0.28 -3.58 0.91
CA THR A 249 -0.14 -2.15 1.20
C THR A 249 -1.27 -1.71 2.09
N ILE A 250 -0.94 -0.97 3.15
CA ILE A 250 -1.92 -0.44 4.10
C ILE A 250 -1.84 1.08 4.16
N HIS A 251 -3.00 1.74 4.21
CA HIS A 251 -3.12 3.18 4.24
C HIS A 251 -3.94 3.66 5.44
N GLY A 252 -3.37 4.62 6.17
CA GLY A 252 -4.08 5.49 7.09
C GLY A 252 -4.88 6.57 6.38
N ARG A 253 -5.71 7.26 7.16
CA ARG A 253 -6.49 8.41 6.70
C ARG A 253 -5.57 9.57 6.28
N SER A 254 -5.83 10.18 5.13
CA SER A 254 -5.19 11.42 4.69
C SER A 254 -6.09 12.62 4.95
N ARG A 255 -5.50 13.79 5.24
CA ARG A 255 -6.21 15.07 5.42
C ARG A 255 -6.74 15.65 4.11
N TYR A 256 -6.09 15.33 2.99
CA TYR A 256 -6.46 15.81 1.67
C TYR A 256 -6.83 14.62 0.77
N PRO A 257 -8.12 14.47 0.41
CA PRO A 257 -8.58 13.41 -0.49
C PRO A 257 -7.88 13.43 -1.85
N GLY A 258 -8.04 12.36 -2.63
CA GLY A 258 -7.49 12.26 -3.98
C GLY A 258 -7.06 10.86 -4.39
N LEU A 259 -7.01 9.91 -3.46
CA LEU A 259 -6.72 8.51 -3.76
C LEU A 259 -7.94 7.84 -4.40
N HIS A 260 -7.76 7.26 -5.57
CA HIS A 260 -8.72 6.34 -6.19
C HIS A 260 -8.09 4.94 -6.29
N ILE A 261 -8.89 3.90 -6.09
CA ILE A 261 -8.50 2.51 -6.34
C ILE A 261 -9.45 1.88 -7.36
N TRP A 262 -9.09 0.73 -7.92
CA TRP A 262 -9.95 -0.02 -8.84
C TRP A 262 -10.27 -1.39 -8.30
N ALA A 263 -11.57 -1.69 -8.18
CA ALA A 263 -12.03 -3.00 -7.79
C ALA A 263 -11.71 -4.03 -8.89
N ARG A 264 -11.02 -5.11 -8.53
CA ARG A 264 -10.56 -6.13 -9.50
C ARG A 264 -11.68 -6.88 -10.21
N ASN A 265 -12.84 -7.05 -9.57
CA ASN A 265 -14.00 -7.76 -10.13
C ASN A 265 -14.73 -7.00 -11.26
N THR A 266 -14.67 -5.67 -11.26
CA THR A 266 -15.52 -4.83 -12.11
C THR A 266 -14.74 -3.77 -12.88
N GLY A 267 -13.53 -3.44 -12.44
CA GLY A 267 -12.81 -2.26 -12.91
C GLY A 267 -13.45 -0.94 -12.46
N ALA A 268 -14.37 -0.96 -11.49
CA ALA A 268 -14.98 0.25 -10.97
C ALA A 268 -13.94 1.07 -10.19
N ARG A 269 -13.85 2.36 -10.51
CA ARG A 269 -13.03 3.32 -9.78
C ARG A 269 -13.74 3.71 -8.48
N ILE A 270 -13.07 3.47 -7.37
CA ILE A 270 -13.56 3.72 -6.01
C ILE A 270 -12.78 4.90 -5.41
N PRO A 271 -13.43 6.02 -5.07
CA PRO A 271 -12.79 7.09 -4.32
C PRO A 271 -12.61 6.70 -2.86
N VAL A 272 -11.36 6.71 -2.39
CA VAL A 272 -11.06 6.32 -1.01
C VAL A 272 -11.45 7.44 -0.05
N LYS A 273 -12.33 7.11 0.88
CA LYS A 273 -12.80 8.00 1.95
C LYS A 273 -12.82 7.24 3.27
N ILE A 274 -11.76 7.41 4.06
CA ILE A 274 -11.68 6.87 5.42
C ILE A 274 -12.38 7.84 6.39
N PRO A 275 -13.51 7.46 7.00
CA PRO A 275 -14.21 8.31 7.97
C PRO A 275 -13.37 8.53 9.24
N PRO A 276 -13.40 9.75 9.82
CA PRO A 276 -12.74 10.01 11.10
C PRO A 276 -13.40 9.21 12.23
N GLY A 277 -12.63 8.87 13.27
CA GLY A 277 -13.11 8.19 14.48
C GLY A 277 -13.51 6.71 14.32
N LYS A 278 -13.32 6.09 13.15
CA LYS A 278 -13.73 4.70 12.90
C LYS A 278 -12.59 3.68 12.94
N ASN A 279 -11.33 4.12 13.14
CA ASN A 279 -10.13 3.26 13.18
C ASN A 279 -10.02 2.30 11.98
N TYR A 280 -10.36 2.82 10.80
CA TYR A 280 -10.30 2.08 9.54
C TYR A 280 -9.01 2.35 8.80
N LEU A 281 -8.49 1.29 8.18
CA LEU A 281 -7.33 1.31 7.29
C LEU A 281 -7.75 0.70 5.95
N LEU A 282 -7.31 1.29 4.84
CA LEU A 282 -7.45 0.66 3.54
C LEU A 282 -6.30 -0.33 3.36
N VAL A 283 -6.58 -1.55 2.90
CA VAL A 283 -5.55 -2.52 2.53
C VAL A 283 -5.74 -2.95 1.08
N GLN A 284 -4.66 -2.95 0.30
CA GLN A 284 -4.61 -3.46 -1.08
C GLN A 284 -3.61 -4.61 -1.21
N ALA A 285 -3.93 -5.56 -2.08
CA ALA A 285 -2.99 -6.60 -2.49
C ALA A 285 -1.90 -6.00 -3.39
N GLY A 286 -0.65 -6.42 -3.17
CA GLY A 286 0.47 -6.10 -4.05
C GLY A 286 0.94 -7.31 -4.88
N LYS A 287 1.97 -7.09 -5.69
CA LYS A 287 2.47 -8.09 -6.65
C LYS A 287 3.05 -9.35 -6.02
N GLN A 288 3.59 -9.30 -4.80
CA GLN A 288 4.09 -10.50 -4.13
C GLN A 288 2.93 -11.45 -3.77
N LEU A 289 1.80 -10.94 -3.30
CA LEU A 289 0.62 -11.77 -3.03
C LEU A 289 0.00 -12.30 -4.33
N GLU A 290 -0.05 -11.47 -5.37
CA GLU A 290 -0.50 -11.91 -6.69
C GLU A 290 0.33 -13.09 -7.20
N HIS A 291 1.66 -12.97 -7.15
CA HIS A 291 2.57 -14.02 -7.59
C HIS A 291 2.43 -15.30 -6.75
N LEU A 292 2.47 -15.17 -5.41
CA LEU A 292 2.42 -16.32 -4.50
C LEU A 292 1.11 -17.11 -4.62
N THR A 293 0.02 -16.44 -5.01
CA THR A 293 -1.29 -17.08 -5.19
C THR A 293 -1.53 -17.57 -6.62
N GLY A 294 -0.55 -17.47 -7.51
CA GLY A 294 -0.70 -17.83 -8.93
C GLY A 294 -1.74 -16.96 -9.64
N GLY A 295 -1.91 -15.72 -9.18
CA GLY A 295 -2.89 -14.78 -9.73
C GLY A 295 -4.32 -14.95 -9.23
N LEU A 296 -4.58 -15.80 -8.21
CA LEU A 296 -5.90 -15.89 -7.58
C LEU A 296 -6.31 -14.56 -6.93
N VAL A 297 -5.38 -13.92 -6.21
CA VAL A 297 -5.50 -12.54 -5.77
C VAL A 297 -4.77 -11.68 -6.79
N LYS A 298 -5.38 -10.57 -7.24
CA LYS A 298 -4.73 -9.63 -8.17
C LYS A 298 -4.30 -8.36 -7.43
N ALA A 299 -3.13 -7.83 -7.78
CA ALA A 299 -2.65 -6.58 -7.23
C ALA A 299 -3.62 -5.44 -7.57
N GLY A 300 -3.92 -4.62 -6.57
CA GLY A 300 -4.87 -3.51 -6.68
C GLY A 300 -4.26 -2.34 -7.43
N TYR A 301 -5.00 -1.80 -8.41
CA TYR A 301 -4.62 -0.57 -9.07
C TYR A 301 -5.07 0.65 -8.27
N HIS A 302 -4.30 1.72 -8.33
CA HIS A 302 -4.63 2.99 -7.72
C HIS A 302 -3.93 4.17 -8.38
N GLU A 303 -4.48 5.36 -8.19
CA GLU A 303 -3.92 6.66 -8.61
C GLU A 303 -4.17 7.69 -7.52
N VAL A 304 -3.41 8.78 -7.52
CA VAL A 304 -3.70 9.95 -6.70
C VAL A 304 -3.80 11.17 -7.59
N VAL A 305 -4.94 11.87 -7.49
CA VAL A 305 -5.23 13.07 -8.28
C VAL A 305 -5.79 14.18 -7.40
N VAL A 306 -5.61 15.42 -7.83
CA VAL A 306 -6.30 16.57 -7.24
C VAL A 306 -7.72 16.62 -7.77
N ASN A 307 -8.70 16.43 -6.90
CA ASN A 307 -10.12 16.51 -7.24
C ASN A 307 -10.82 17.61 -6.43
N GLU A 308 -12.13 17.80 -6.67
CA GLU A 308 -12.94 18.79 -5.96
C GLU A 308 -12.87 18.66 -4.42
N ALA A 309 -12.82 17.42 -3.92
CA ALA A 309 -12.71 17.18 -2.48
C ALA A 309 -11.32 17.55 -1.93
N THR A 310 -10.27 17.42 -2.73
CA THR A 310 -8.93 17.95 -2.43
C THR A 310 -8.98 19.47 -2.30
N LEU A 311 -9.55 20.17 -3.28
CA LEU A 311 -9.64 21.64 -3.30
C LEU A 311 -10.44 22.18 -2.10
N ALA A 312 -11.60 21.58 -1.82
CA ALA A 312 -12.40 21.93 -0.65
C ALA A 312 -11.67 21.67 0.68
N ALA A 313 -10.83 20.63 0.74
CA ALA A 313 -10.00 20.37 1.92
C ALA A 313 -8.87 21.40 2.07
N VAL A 314 -8.26 21.85 0.97
CA VAL A 314 -7.28 22.95 0.96
C VAL A 314 -7.91 24.23 1.49
N GLU A 315 -9.02 24.68 0.90
CA GLU A 315 -9.72 25.91 1.31
C GLU A 315 -10.07 25.88 2.81
N ARG A 316 -10.69 24.79 3.27
CA ARG A 316 -11.06 24.62 4.68
C ARG A 316 -9.83 24.67 5.60
N ARG A 317 -8.73 24.00 5.22
CA ARG A 317 -7.53 23.92 6.05
C ARG A 317 -6.78 25.25 6.10
N SER A 318 -6.70 25.97 4.99
CA SER A 318 -6.15 27.33 4.94
C SER A 318 -6.91 28.28 5.85
N ALA A 319 -8.25 28.17 5.92
CA ALA A 319 -9.06 29.00 6.80
C ALA A 319 -8.91 28.64 8.29
N GLN A 320 -8.85 27.34 8.62
CA GLN A 320 -8.87 26.87 10.00
C GLN A 320 -7.48 26.78 10.66
N ARG A 321 -6.43 26.55 9.86
CA ARG A 321 -5.06 26.30 10.32
C ARG A 321 -4.05 27.00 9.39
N PRO A 322 -4.08 28.34 9.29
CA PRO A 322 -3.27 29.10 8.33
C PRO A 322 -1.75 28.90 8.51
N ASP A 323 -1.31 28.57 9.72
CA ASP A 323 0.12 28.35 10.03
C ASP A 323 0.62 26.93 9.67
N ARG A 324 -0.26 26.02 9.25
CA ARG A 324 0.11 24.64 8.90
C ARG A 324 0.48 24.53 7.41
N PRO A 325 1.50 23.71 7.06
CA PRO A 325 1.80 23.42 5.67
C PRO A 325 0.62 22.79 4.93
N LEU A 326 0.45 23.16 3.66
CA LEU A 326 -0.50 22.52 2.74
C LEU A 326 0.19 21.37 1.99
N VAL A 327 0.71 20.41 2.74
CA VAL A 327 1.36 19.24 2.17
C VAL A 327 0.42 18.04 2.28
N ARG A 328 0.04 17.46 1.14
CA ARG A 328 -0.73 16.22 1.14
C ARG A 328 0.18 15.08 1.50
N ILE A 329 -0.05 14.44 2.65
CA ILE A 329 0.63 13.21 3.04
C ILE A 329 -0.27 12.00 2.80
N SER A 330 0.25 11.02 2.06
CA SER A 330 -0.28 9.65 2.04
C SER A 330 0.37 8.86 3.17
N SER A 331 -0.45 8.35 4.08
CA SER A 331 -0.01 7.57 5.24
C SER A 331 0.08 6.10 4.86
N THR A 332 1.16 5.68 4.20
CA THR A 332 1.27 4.36 3.56
C THR A 332 2.34 3.50 4.22
N LEU A 333 2.07 2.20 4.39
CA LEU A 333 3.09 1.19 4.70
C LEU A 333 3.04 0.03 3.69
N PHE A 334 4.21 -0.31 3.17
CA PHE A 334 4.44 -1.46 2.31
C PHE A 334 4.90 -2.65 3.16
N TRP A 335 4.04 -3.66 3.27
CA TRP A 335 4.38 -4.90 3.96
C TRP A 335 4.94 -5.89 2.95
N HIS A 336 6.25 -6.12 3.03
CA HIS A 336 6.99 -7.05 2.16
C HIS A 336 7.15 -8.44 2.78
N LEU A 337 7.24 -9.45 1.92
CA LEU A 337 7.90 -10.70 2.28
C LEU A 337 9.42 -10.48 2.45
N ASN A 338 10.09 -11.42 3.10
CA ASN A 338 11.54 -11.45 3.23
C ASN A 338 12.23 -11.48 1.87
N SER A 339 13.23 -10.62 1.65
CA SER A 339 13.96 -10.52 0.38
C SER A 339 14.58 -11.85 -0.08
N ASP A 340 15.01 -12.69 0.86
CA ASP A 340 15.63 -13.98 0.54
C ASP A 340 14.61 -15.10 0.28
N PHE A 341 13.32 -14.85 0.54
CA PHE A 341 12.24 -15.82 0.36
C PHE A 341 12.06 -16.18 -1.13
N ASP A 342 11.82 -17.47 -1.39
CA ASP A 342 11.50 -17.97 -2.72
C ASP A 342 10.01 -17.76 -2.99
N LEU A 343 9.71 -16.77 -3.83
CA LEU A 343 8.36 -16.44 -4.28
C LEU A 343 7.95 -17.47 -5.35
N VAL A 344 7.23 -18.50 -4.90
CA VAL A 344 6.77 -19.62 -5.74
C VAL A 344 5.27 -19.79 -5.58
N PRO A 345 4.47 -19.86 -6.66
CA PRO A 345 3.03 -20.05 -6.56
C PRO A 345 2.67 -21.27 -5.73
N VAL A 346 1.76 -21.08 -4.77
CA VAL A 346 1.22 -22.17 -3.96
C VAL A 346 0.33 -23.05 -4.85
N PRO A 347 0.61 -24.36 -5.03
CA PRO A 347 -0.07 -25.17 -6.04
C PRO A 347 -1.60 -25.18 -5.93
N GLN A 348 -2.13 -25.33 -4.71
CA GLN A 348 -3.58 -25.33 -4.49
C GLN A 348 -4.25 -23.98 -4.80
N LEU A 349 -3.54 -22.86 -4.64
CA LEU A 349 -4.06 -21.53 -4.96
C LEU A 349 -3.97 -21.24 -6.46
N ALA A 350 -2.87 -21.63 -7.11
CA ALA A 350 -2.72 -21.51 -8.56
C ALA A 350 -3.75 -22.37 -9.33
N GLU A 351 -4.08 -23.55 -8.82
CA GLU A 351 -5.20 -24.35 -9.34
C GLU A 351 -6.55 -23.63 -9.19
N ARG A 352 -6.81 -23.04 -8.01
CA ARG A 352 -8.02 -22.25 -7.78
C ARG A 352 -8.08 -21.00 -8.68
N ALA A 353 -6.94 -20.36 -8.95
CA ALA A 353 -6.82 -19.23 -9.89
C ALA A 353 -7.26 -19.62 -11.31
N ARG A 354 -6.77 -20.75 -11.82
CA ARG A 354 -7.13 -21.27 -13.15
C ARG A 354 -8.63 -21.55 -13.27
N ARG A 355 -9.24 -22.14 -12.24
CA ARG A 355 -10.69 -22.38 -12.20
C ARG A 355 -11.48 -21.08 -12.21
N LEU A 356 -11.12 -20.13 -11.35
CA LEU A 356 -11.79 -18.83 -11.30
C LEU A 356 -11.71 -18.09 -12.64
N ARG A 357 -10.53 -18.09 -13.28
CA ARG A 357 -10.33 -17.48 -14.59
C ARG A 357 -11.22 -18.13 -15.67
N GLU A 358 -11.32 -19.46 -15.67
CA GLU A 358 -12.20 -20.17 -16.59
C GLU A 358 -13.68 -19.84 -16.33
N GLU A 359 -14.11 -19.75 -15.08
CA GLU A 359 -15.46 -19.29 -14.72
C GLU A 359 -15.73 -17.86 -15.23
N GLN A 360 -14.79 -16.93 -15.04
CA GLN A 360 -14.92 -15.56 -15.56
C GLN A 360 -14.99 -15.52 -17.09
N ARG A 361 -14.17 -16.34 -17.77
CA ARG A 361 -14.18 -16.48 -19.23
C ARG A 361 -15.53 -17.00 -19.74
N LEU A 362 -16.12 -17.99 -19.07
CA LEU A 362 -17.46 -18.51 -19.39
C LEU A 362 -18.57 -17.47 -19.17
N LEU A 363 -18.38 -16.54 -18.24
CA LEU A 363 -19.25 -15.38 -18.03
C LEU A 363 -18.98 -14.22 -19.01
N GLY A 364 -18.06 -14.40 -19.97
CA GLY A 364 -17.71 -13.40 -20.97
C GLY A 364 -16.88 -12.24 -20.42
N ARG A 365 -16.25 -12.38 -19.25
CA ARG A 365 -15.37 -11.37 -18.68
C ARG A 365 -13.94 -11.57 -19.16
N ASP A 366 -13.31 -10.48 -19.57
CA ASP A 366 -11.93 -10.47 -20.06
C ASP A 366 -10.96 -10.09 -18.92
N GLU A 367 -10.19 -11.08 -18.45
CA GLU A 367 -9.10 -10.88 -17.48
C GLU A 367 -7.75 -10.57 -18.12
N GLY A 368 -7.72 -10.42 -19.45
CA GLY A 368 -6.53 -10.18 -20.24
C GLY A 368 -5.71 -11.42 -20.56
N GLN A 369 -4.42 -11.20 -20.85
CA GLN A 369 -3.50 -12.31 -21.13
C GLN A 369 -3.21 -13.10 -19.87
N GLU A 370 -2.91 -14.39 -20.03
CA GLU A 370 -2.48 -15.23 -18.92
C GLU A 370 -1.05 -14.83 -18.53
N VAL A 371 -0.81 -14.73 -17.23
CA VAL A 371 0.48 -14.32 -16.69
C VAL A 371 1.12 -15.53 -16.06
N GLU A 372 2.36 -15.81 -16.47
CA GLU A 372 3.17 -16.82 -15.81
C GLU A 372 3.84 -16.24 -14.56
N TYR A 373 3.86 -17.03 -13.50
CA TYR A 373 4.46 -16.66 -12.22
C TYR A 373 5.63 -17.62 -11.92
N PRO A 374 6.80 -17.42 -12.57
CA PRO A 374 7.94 -18.30 -12.39
C PRO A 374 8.60 -18.10 -11.02
N PRO A 375 9.16 -19.17 -10.41
CA PRO A 375 9.94 -19.05 -9.18
C PRO A 375 10.98 -17.93 -9.23
N ILE A 376 10.94 -17.02 -8.26
CA ILE A 376 11.89 -15.91 -8.16
C ILE A 376 12.15 -15.59 -6.68
N LYS A 377 13.34 -15.08 -6.33
CA LYS A 377 13.53 -14.50 -4.99
C LYS A 377 12.78 -13.18 -4.89
N VAL A 378 12.17 -12.92 -3.73
CA VAL A 378 11.48 -11.66 -3.46
C VAL A 378 12.38 -10.46 -3.73
N GLY A 379 13.64 -10.48 -3.31
CA GLY A 379 14.59 -9.39 -3.55
C GLY A 379 14.85 -9.15 -5.04
N HIS A 380 14.96 -10.19 -5.86
CA HIS A 380 15.08 -10.05 -7.32
C HIS A 380 13.80 -9.49 -7.94
N GLN A 381 12.62 -9.90 -7.45
CA GLN A 381 11.34 -9.33 -7.90
C GLN A 381 11.30 -7.82 -7.62
N VAL A 382 11.69 -7.38 -6.42
CA VAL A 382 11.75 -5.96 -6.08
C VAL A 382 12.75 -5.22 -6.98
N GLN A 383 13.98 -5.73 -7.13
CA GLN A 383 15.00 -5.10 -7.99
C GLN A 383 14.53 -4.94 -9.44
N ASN A 384 13.85 -5.94 -10.00
CA ASN A 384 13.30 -5.87 -11.35
C ASN A 384 12.23 -4.77 -11.48
N GLU A 385 11.35 -4.63 -10.48
CA GLU A 385 10.36 -3.55 -10.46
C GLU A 385 11.01 -2.16 -10.30
N LEU A 386 12.06 -2.04 -9.47
CA LEU A 386 12.81 -0.78 -9.31
C LEU A 386 13.49 -0.33 -10.59
N LYS A 387 14.00 -1.28 -11.39
CA LYS A 387 14.55 -0.99 -12.73
C LYS A 387 13.48 -0.44 -13.67
N HIS A 388 12.27 -1.00 -13.65
CA HIS A 388 11.16 -0.52 -14.48
C HIS A 388 10.72 0.91 -14.17
N ILE A 389 10.90 1.38 -12.93
CA ILE A 389 10.58 2.76 -12.52
C ILE A 389 11.82 3.68 -12.49
N ALA A 390 12.92 3.25 -13.10
CA ALA A 390 14.17 4.00 -13.22
C ALA A 390 14.83 4.42 -11.89
N LEU A 391 14.56 3.68 -10.80
CA LEU A 391 15.23 3.88 -9.51
C LEU A 391 16.48 3.02 -9.36
N MET A 392 16.63 1.97 -10.17
CA MET A 392 17.78 1.07 -10.19
C MET A 392 18.29 0.90 -11.63
N VAL A 393 19.61 0.82 -11.80
CA VAL A 393 20.27 0.60 -13.10
C VAL A 393 20.42 -0.89 -13.38
#